data_AF-A0AA42N0Y5-F1
#
_entry.id   AF-A0AA42N0Y5-F1
#
_cell.length_a   1.000
_cell.length_b   1.000
_cell.length_c   1.000
_cell.angle_alpha   90.00
_cell.angle_beta   90.00
_cell.angle_gamma   90.00
#
_symmetry.space_group_name_H-M   'P 1'
#
loop_
_entity.id
_entity.type
_entity.pdbx_description
1 polymer ?
#
loop_
_entity_poly.entity_id
_entity_poly.type
_entity_poly.pdbx_seq_one_letter_code
_entity_poly.pdbx_strand_id
1 'polypeptide(L)'
;MSNLSDADRLRIPVDQLAIGMYVVELDRAWTETAFQFQGFRIRQQQEIRLLQEICQYVWVDARRSVGIRQQARENQAAQEADLQPLIGKVSFSAEMAQAEPAYQAAREQSLRIL
;
A
#
# COMPACT_ATOMS: atom_id res chain seq x y z
N MET A 1 6.77 -25.36 0.23
CA MET A 1 5.72 -25.14 -0.78
C MET A 1 4.39 -25.40 -0.10
N SER A 2 3.72 -24.33 0.33
CA SER A 2 2.59 -24.41 1.27
C SER A 2 1.38 -25.04 0.59
N ASN A 3 1.03 -26.26 1.00
CA ASN A 3 -0.21 -26.94 0.61
C ASN A 3 -1.40 -26.11 1.07
N LEU A 4 -1.99 -25.33 0.16
CA LEU A 4 -3.33 -24.77 0.32
C LEU A 4 -4.29 -25.96 0.29
N SER A 5 -4.74 -26.37 1.49
CA SER A 5 -5.81 -27.36 1.59
C SER A 5 -7.06 -26.68 1.07
N ASP A 6 -7.65 -27.23 0.01
CA ASP A 6 -8.92 -26.74 -0.55
C ASP A 6 -10.07 -26.68 0.47
N ALA A 7 -9.91 -27.42 1.57
CA ALA A 7 -10.90 -27.60 2.62
C ALA A 7 -11.26 -26.33 3.41
N ASP A 8 -10.46 -25.27 3.36
CA ASP A 8 -10.68 -24.05 4.17
C ASP A 8 -11.14 -22.83 3.36
N ARG A 9 -11.38 -23.03 2.06
CA ARG A 9 -11.98 -22.02 1.20
C ARG A 9 -13.49 -22.07 1.35
N LEU A 10 -14.06 -21.00 1.87
CA LEU A 10 -15.50 -20.84 2.04
C LEU A 10 -16.04 -19.86 1.00
N ARG A 11 -17.08 -20.27 0.28
CA ARG A 11 -17.84 -19.37 -0.60
C ARG A 11 -18.80 -18.54 0.26
N ILE A 12 -18.57 -17.24 0.32
CA ILE A 12 -19.36 -16.30 1.12
C ILE A 12 -20.01 -15.28 0.16
N PRO A 13 -21.34 -15.02 0.29
CA PRO A 13 -21.98 -13.95 -0.47
C PRO A 13 -21.46 -12.59 0.00
N VAL A 14 -21.40 -11.62 -0.90
CA VAL A 14 -20.85 -10.28 -0.62
C VAL A 14 -21.58 -9.55 0.52
N ASP A 15 -22.84 -9.90 0.79
CA ASP A 15 -23.65 -9.34 1.88
C ASP A 15 -23.18 -9.78 3.28
N GLN A 16 -22.46 -10.90 3.37
CA GLN A 16 -21.98 -11.47 4.63
C GLN A 16 -20.48 -11.21 4.85
N LEU A 17 -19.86 -10.42 3.99
CA LEU A 17 -18.46 -10.04 4.13
C LEU A 17 -18.25 -9.10 5.31
N ALA A 18 -17.19 -9.35 6.07
CA ALA A 18 -16.77 -8.51 7.17
C ALA A 18 -15.29 -8.11 7.05
N ILE A 19 -14.96 -6.97 7.66
CA ILE A 19 -13.59 -6.48 7.76
C ILE A 19 -12.73 -7.54 8.47
N GLY A 20 -11.56 -7.81 7.92
CA GLY A 20 -10.63 -8.82 8.41
C GLY A 20 -10.72 -10.16 7.68
N MET A 21 -11.72 -10.40 6.83
CA MET A 21 -11.77 -11.60 5.97
C MET A 21 -10.70 -11.54 4.87
N TYR A 22 -10.10 -12.69 4.55
CA TYR A 22 -9.09 -12.82 3.49
C TYR A 22 -9.70 -13.42 2.23
N VAL A 23 -9.87 -12.61 1.19
CA VAL A 23 -10.42 -13.02 -0.10
C VAL A 23 -9.29 -13.62 -0.94
N VAL A 24 -9.49 -14.87 -1.37
CA VAL A 24 -8.55 -15.61 -2.24
C VAL A 24 -8.96 -15.48 -3.70
N GLU A 25 -10.25 -15.48 -3.98
CA GLU A 25 -10.77 -15.52 -5.34
C GLU A 25 -12.12 -14.79 -5.45
N LEU A 26 -12.28 -14.08 -6.56
CA LEU A 26 -13.47 -13.33 -6.94
C LEU A 26 -14.25 -14.12 -7.99
N ASP A 27 -15.57 -13.95 -8.02
CA ASP A 27 -16.41 -14.48 -9.10
C ASP A 27 -16.13 -13.81 -10.47
N ARG A 28 -15.52 -12.62 -10.47
CA ARG A 28 -15.18 -11.86 -11.68
C ARG A 28 -13.69 -11.85 -11.97
N ALA A 29 -13.37 -11.60 -13.25
CA ALA A 29 -12.00 -11.36 -13.69
C ALA A 29 -11.39 -10.18 -12.93
N TRP A 30 -10.25 -10.44 -12.29
CA TRP A 30 -9.48 -9.45 -11.53
C TRP A 30 -9.14 -8.18 -12.31
N THR A 31 -9.07 -8.25 -13.64
CA THR A 31 -8.81 -7.13 -14.56
C THR A 31 -9.83 -6.00 -14.47
N GLU A 32 -11.05 -6.30 -14.00
CA GLU A 32 -12.12 -5.31 -13.83
C GLU A 32 -12.07 -4.62 -12.45
N THR A 33 -11.09 -4.97 -11.61
CA THR A 33 -11.08 -4.58 -10.20
C THR A 33 -9.78 -3.89 -9.80
N ALA A 34 -9.86 -2.92 -8.90
CA ALA A 34 -8.68 -2.28 -8.30
C ALA A 34 -8.01 -3.14 -7.20
N PHE A 35 -8.28 -4.46 -7.18
CA PHE A 35 -7.81 -5.36 -6.14
C PHE A 35 -6.51 -6.07 -6.52
N GLN A 36 -5.75 -6.49 -5.51
CA GLN A 36 -4.51 -7.22 -5.71
C GLN A 36 -4.78 -8.66 -6.17
N PHE A 37 -4.24 -9.04 -7.32
CA PHE A 37 -4.37 -10.36 -7.94
C PHE A 37 -3.90 -11.55 -7.08
N GLN A 38 -3.14 -11.31 -6.01
CA GLN A 38 -2.62 -12.35 -5.10
C GLN A 38 -3.59 -12.73 -3.96
N GLY A 39 -4.83 -12.26 -4.02
CA GLY A 39 -5.74 -12.29 -2.88
C GLY A 39 -5.44 -11.14 -1.91
N PHE A 40 -6.46 -10.67 -1.21
CA PHE A 40 -6.32 -9.52 -0.32
C PHE A 40 -7.25 -9.64 0.88
N ARG A 41 -6.89 -8.94 1.95
CA ARG A 41 -7.70 -8.85 3.15
C ARG A 41 -8.55 -7.60 3.09
N ILE A 42 -9.82 -7.72 3.47
CA ILE A 42 -10.73 -6.59 3.56
C ILE A 42 -10.33 -5.75 4.78
N ARG A 43 -9.95 -4.50 4.55
CA ARG A 43 -9.43 -3.55 5.55
C ARG A 43 -10.45 -2.47 5.91
N GLN A 44 -11.27 -2.07 4.94
CA GLN A 44 -12.20 -0.94 5.05
C GLN A 44 -13.58 -1.29 4.53
N GLN A 45 -14.59 -0.57 5.03
CA GLN A 45 -15.97 -0.75 4.57
C GLN A 45 -16.16 -0.34 3.10
N GLN A 46 -15.35 0.59 2.56
CA GLN A 46 -15.37 0.91 1.13
C GLN A 46 -15.09 -0.32 0.26
N GLU A 47 -14.14 -1.18 0.65
CA GLU A 47 -13.77 -2.36 -0.14
C GLU A 47 -14.93 -3.36 -0.18
N ILE A 48 -15.67 -3.52 0.92
CA ILE A 48 -16.89 -4.35 0.96
C ILE A 48 -17.94 -3.79 0.01
N ARG A 49 -18.18 -2.46 0.04
CA ARG A 49 -19.13 -1.82 -0.87
C ARG A 49 -18.74 -2.02 -2.33
N LEU A 50 -17.47 -1.85 -2.66
CA LEU A 50 -16.97 -2.09 -4.01
C LEU A 50 -17.25 -3.54 -4.41
N LEU A 51 -16.91 -4.51 -3.56
CA LEU A 51 -17.16 -5.93 -3.79
C LEU A 51 -18.66 -6.23 -3.99
N GLN A 52 -19.55 -5.56 -3.25
CA GLN A 52 -21.00 -5.69 -3.41
C GLN A 52 -21.51 -5.16 -4.75
N GLU A 53 -20.87 -4.14 -5.32
CA GLU A 53 -21.25 -3.58 -6.62
C GLU A 53 -20.81 -4.46 -7.79
N ILE A 54 -19.66 -5.14 -7.66
CA ILE A 54 -19.04 -5.88 -8.78
C ILE A 54 -19.25 -7.40 -8.70
N CYS A 55 -19.30 -7.99 -7.51
CA CYS A 55 -19.34 -9.45 -7.32
C CYS A 55 -20.62 -9.88 -6.59
N GLN A 56 -21.09 -11.09 -6.88
CA GLN A 56 -22.20 -11.70 -6.12
C GLN A 56 -21.67 -12.55 -4.96
N TYR A 57 -20.53 -13.20 -5.15
CA TYR A 57 -19.89 -14.03 -4.14
C TYR A 57 -18.36 -14.00 -4.26
N VAL A 58 -17.70 -14.40 -3.18
CA VAL A 58 -16.24 -14.46 -3.06
C VAL A 58 -15.81 -15.68 -2.28
N TRP A 59 -14.59 -16.15 -2.55
CA TRP A 59 -13.96 -17.23 -1.82
C TRP A 59 -13.03 -16.66 -0.76
N VAL A 60 -13.31 -16.99 0.51
CA VAL A 60 -12.56 -16.53 1.67
C VAL A 60 -11.80 -17.69 2.30
N ASP A 61 -10.54 -17.47 2.67
CA ASP A 61 -9.75 -18.44 3.43
C ASP A 61 -10.01 -18.24 4.94
N ALA A 62 -10.68 -19.22 5.56
CA ALA A 62 -11.03 -19.18 6.97
C ALA A 62 -9.79 -19.15 7.88
N ARG A 63 -8.69 -19.83 7.52
CA ARG A 63 -7.46 -19.87 8.33
C ARG A 63 -6.75 -18.52 8.35
N ARG A 64 -6.83 -17.77 7.25
CA ARG A 64 -6.23 -16.42 7.13
C ARG A 64 -7.14 -15.31 7.63
N SER A 65 -8.45 -15.58 7.73
CA SER A 65 -9.48 -14.60 8.09
C SER A 65 -9.41 -14.05 9.54
N VAL A 66 -8.47 -14.51 10.37
CA VAL A 66 -8.29 -14.02 11.75
C VAL A 66 -6.88 -13.44 11.92
N GLY A 67 -6.78 -12.13 12.19
CA GLY A 67 -5.47 -11.47 12.22
C GLY A 67 -5.51 -9.96 12.35
N ILE A 68 -6.21 -9.42 13.34
CA ILE A 68 -6.21 -7.97 13.64
C ILE A 68 -4.76 -7.45 13.85
N ARG A 69 -3.86 -8.27 14.41
CA ARG A 69 -2.45 -7.90 14.60
C ARG A 69 -1.68 -7.77 13.29
N GLN A 70 -1.91 -8.69 12.36
CA GLN A 70 -1.30 -8.64 11.03
C GLN A 70 -1.88 -7.48 10.22
N GLN A 71 -3.18 -7.23 10.36
CA GLN A 71 -3.88 -6.08 9.78
C GLN A 71 -3.29 -4.74 10.24
N ALA A 72 -3.02 -4.58 11.54
CA ALA A 72 -2.45 -3.35 12.08
C ALA A 72 -1.06 -3.08 11.47
N ARG A 73 -0.21 -4.11 11.34
CA ARG A 73 1.11 -4.00 10.72
C ARG A 73 1.04 -3.69 9.23
N GLU A 74 0.16 -4.35 8.49
CA GLU A 74 0.00 -4.11 7.06
C GLU A 74 -0.61 -2.74 6.76
N ASN A 75 -1.53 -2.24 7.60
CA ASN A 75 -2.05 -0.88 7.50
C ASN A 75 -0.95 0.16 7.75
N GLN A 76 -0.10 -0.06 8.75
CA GLN A 76 1.06 0.80 9.01
C GLN A 76 2.04 0.76 7.82
N ALA A 77 2.37 -0.43 7.31
CA ALA A 77 3.25 -0.58 6.16
C ALA A 77 2.68 0.05 4.88
N ALA A 78 1.38 -0.05 4.64
CA ALA A 78 0.73 0.59 3.49
C ALA A 78 0.67 2.12 3.62
N GLN A 79 0.52 2.65 4.85
CA GLN A 79 0.62 4.08 5.12
C GLN A 79 2.05 4.61 4.95
N GLU A 80 3.05 3.79 5.27
CA GLU A 80 4.47 4.12 5.09
C GLU A 80 4.92 3.99 3.62
N ALA A 81 4.30 3.11 2.84
CA ALA A 81 4.68 2.85 1.45
C ALA A 81 4.35 4.01 0.50
N ASP A 82 3.42 4.90 0.84
CA ASP A 82 2.89 5.90 -0.10
C ASP A 82 3.19 7.37 0.28
N LEU A 83 4.07 7.63 1.25
CA LEU A 83 4.38 9.01 1.65
C LEU A 83 5.87 9.23 1.89
N GLN A 84 6.64 9.21 0.80
CA GLN A 84 7.87 10.00 0.75
C GLN A 84 7.53 11.39 0.20
N PRO A 85 7.49 12.44 1.03
CA PRO A 85 7.49 13.79 0.49
C PRO A 85 8.80 14.00 -0.24
N LEU A 86 8.76 13.95 -1.59
CA LEU A 86 9.90 14.19 -2.47
C LEU A 86 10.46 15.63 -2.35
N ILE A 87 9.77 16.49 -1.59
CA ILE A 87 10.24 17.81 -1.22
C ILE A 87 10.63 17.76 0.26
N GLY A 88 11.91 17.43 0.49
CA GLY A 88 12.54 17.76 1.77
C GLY A 88 12.41 19.27 1.95
N LYS A 89 11.63 19.72 2.93
CA LYS A 89 11.69 21.11 3.39
C LYS A 89 13.02 21.31 4.12
N VAL A 90 14.13 21.29 3.39
CA VAL A 90 15.41 21.75 3.89
C VAL A 90 15.28 23.25 4.15
N SER A 91 15.70 23.68 5.33
CA SER A 91 15.65 25.09 5.69
C SER A 91 16.60 25.87 4.79
N PHE A 92 16.14 27.01 4.28
CA PHE A 92 16.89 27.87 3.36
C PHE A 92 18.29 28.23 3.88
N SER A 93 18.46 28.40 5.20
CA SER A 93 19.75 28.69 5.81
C SER A 93 20.73 27.51 5.76
N ALA A 94 20.24 26.27 5.82
CA ALA A 94 21.07 25.08 5.76
C ALA A 94 21.60 24.83 4.34
N GLU A 95 20.73 24.99 3.33
CA GLU A 95 21.13 24.95 1.91
C GLU A 95 22.14 26.06 1.59
N MET A 96 21.91 27.28 2.09
CA MET A 96 22.81 28.41 1.86
C MET A 96 24.21 28.16 2.44
N ALA A 97 24.30 27.63 3.67
CA ALA A 97 25.58 27.31 4.31
C ALA A 97 26.34 26.19 3.58
N GLN A 98 25.64 25.21 3.02
CA GLN A 98 26.25 24.13 2.26
C GLN A 98 26.72 24.56 0.85
N ALA A 99 26.00 25.51 0.23
CA ALA A 99 26.35 26.05 -1.08
C ALA A 99 27.46 27.12 -1.05
N GLU A 100 27.69 27.74 0.11
CA GLU A 100 28.69 28.80 0.31
C GLU A 100 30.12 28.44 -0.15
N PRO A 101 30.72 27.29 0.20
CA PRO A 101 32.09 26.96 -0.21
C PRO A 101 32.24 26.80 -1.73
N ALA A 102 31.24 26.23 -2.41
CA ALA A 102 31.27 26.05 -3.86
C ALA A 102 31.17 27.41 -4.58
N TYR A 103 30.31 28.30 -4.09
CA TYR A 103 30.18 29.66 -4.59
C TYR A 103 31.47 30.47 -4.37
N GLN A 104 32.09 30.38 -3.19
CA GLN A 104 33.31 31.11 -2.87
C GLN A 104 34.48 30.65 -3.75
N ALA A 105 34.69 29.34 -3.91
CA ALA A 105 35.74 28.80 -4.77
C ALA A 105 35.59 29.26 -6.23
N ALA A 106 34.37 29.19 -6.78
CA ALA A 106 34.11 29.65 -8.14
C ALA A 106 34.36 31.16 -8.30
N ARG A 107 33.98 31.95 -7.29
CA ARG A 107 34.18 33.40 -7.28
C ARG A 107 35.65 33.79 -7.22
N GLU A 108 36.44 33.14 -6.38
CA GLU A 108 37.90 33.36 -6.31
C GLU A 108 38.60 33.04 -7.62
N GLN A 109 38.20 31.93 -8.25
CA GLN A 109 38.78 31.52 -9.53
C GLN A 109 38.47 32.52 -10.63
N SER A 110 37.26 33.10 -10.63
CA SER A 110 36.88 34.16 -11.56
C SER A 110 37.67 35.45 -11.32
N LEU A 111 37.94 35.81 -10.06
CA LEU A 111 38.73 36.99 -9.71
C LEU A 111 40.21 36.85 -10.08
N ARG A 112 40.72 35.62 -10.22
CA ARG A 112 42.09 35.34 -10.67
C ARG A 112 42.31 35.51 -12.18
N ILE A 113 41.25 35.57 -12.97
CA ILE A 113 41.32 35.62 -14.45
C ILE A 113 41.33 37.08 -14.97
N LEU A 114 41.03 38.06 -14.10
CA LEU A 114 41.10 39.50 -14.35
C LEU A 114 42.46 40.07 -13.94
#